data_AF-A0A2T3M427-F1
#
_entry.id   AF-A0A2T3M427-F1
#
_cell.length_a   1.000
_cell.length_b   1.000
_cell.length_c   1.000
_cell.angle_alpha   90.00
_cell.angle_beta   90.00
_cell.angle_gamma   90.00
#
_symmetry.space_group_name_H-M   'P 1'
#
loop_
_entity.id
_entity.type
_entity.pdbx_description
1 polymer ?
#
loop_
_entity_poly.entity_id
_entity_poly.type
_entity_poly.pdbx_seq_one_letter_code
_entity_poly.pdbx_strand_id
1 'polypeptide(L)'
;MFRASILLSVIFFLSSCDNSNNVNSVSVTDEKPVVEEVEEKSSINGVVVANKVSGAEVEVYAVDDAGDVKELLNADEVFTDNEGSYLIPISDYTGQVLVVAKGGSYKDEATGLSIDLGQTELRAVTDVEENVGTDSTANTAVITPLTELSTQLMGDDLSASNVESVNAKVSEIFFGVADPDLITKVSPIISSDETAVDDEVESNITNYNLILSGLSTLAEGGNPVEALEEIKNDIEVNDGGLSDDFKQNIVEGGLSVLESQGIEVELENTTILNISEEIKTNIEEKIERDFFSRKLPQNIEVKEGEIDIQALLLNAQLTSVFDFDFYIVNSEGGKSKITNFVMSSSNFITSSLLVELTDKETDAVKVEYVNFTVVEDVKTFTYQISDVNNNGLIPIDITQTSGSTVNFELKNVSKRTTELVKSDNRYFVKANQDGIAVIEVKAVGNTNVTLASFSFNVAQSDKFINVDWDINGDILTALYTKREGVRLVYDINNLTYSELTTLDVSTINLNDTLSIYYTNNDGIRLTNKRD
;
A
#
# COMPACT_ATOMS: atom_id res chain seq x y z
N MET A 1 18.60 31.58 30.44
CA MET A 1 19.14 31.87 31.80
C MET A 1 18.05 31.54 32.80
N PHE A 2 18.42 30.80 33.85
CA PHE A 2 17.60 30.14 34.89
C PHE A 2 16.85 28.85 34.55
N ARG A 3 17.48 27.76 35.03
CA ARG A 3 16.95 26.41 35.28
C ARG A 3 15.96 26.44 36.45
N ALA A 4 15.04 25.47 36.46
CA ALA A 4 14.59 24.81 37.68
C ALA A 4 14.19 23.35 37.39
N SER A 5 15.01 22.42 37.85
CA SER A 5 14.67 21.01 38.13
C SER A 5 13.81 20.92 39.39
N ILE A 6 13.02 19.85 39.53
CA ILE A 6 12.51 19.19 40.77
C ILE A 6 11.37 18.25 40.31
N LEU A 7 11.16 17.02 40.77
CA LEU A 7 11.90 16.03 41.56
C LEU A 7 11.02 14.75 41.48
N LEU A 8 11.59 13.62 41.07
CA LEU A 8 10.91 12.32 41.03
C LEU A 8 10.83 11.77 42.47
N SER A 9 9.64 11.41 42.94
CA SER A 9 9.44 10.80 44.26
C SER A 9 9.01 9.33 44.10
N VAL A 10 9.96 8.44 44.38
CA VAL A 10 9.73 6.99 44.54
C VAL A 10 9.36 6.73 46.00
N ILE A 11 8.23 6.06 46.24
CA ILE A 11 7.79 5.65 47.58
C ILE A 11 8.07 4.15 47.72
N PHE A 12 9.08 3.80 48.52
CA PHE A 12 9.29 2.46 49.07
C PHE A 12 8.60 2.38 50.44
N PHE A 13 7.66 1.45 50.62
CA PHE A 13 7.16 1.06 51.94
C PHE A 13 7.91 -0.17 52.42
N LEU A 14 8.79 0.01 53.41
CA LEU A 14 9.29 -1.06 54.28
C LEU A 14 8.78 -0.77 55.70
N SER A 15 7.85 -1.59 56.19
CA SER A 15 7.43 -1.57 57.58
C SER A 15 8.30 -2.55 58.40
N SER A 16 9.17 -1.98 59.22
CA SER A 16 9.78 -2.64 60.37
C SER A 16 8.84 -2.51 61.57
N CYS A 17 8.58 -3.60 62.29
CA CYS A 17 8.10 -3.55 63.67
C CYS A 17 9.10 -4.23 64.59
N ASP A 18 9.51 -3.46 65.58
CA ASP A 18 10.44 -3.70 66.66
C ASP A 18 9.79 -4.54 67.79
N ASN A 19 10.56 -5.41 68.45
CA ASN A 19 10.86 -5.35 69.90
C ASN A 19 11.05 -6.72 70.63
N SER A 20 12.21 -6.80 71.30
CA SER A 20 12.65 -7.53 72.52
C SER A 20 12.36 -9.03 72.82
N ASN A 21 13.46 -9.80 72.89
CA ASN A 21 13.88 -10.86 73.83
C ASN A 21 12.88 -11.46 74.86
N ASN A 22 12.70 -12.79 74.87
CA ASN A 22 13.45 -13.79 75.69
C ASN A 22 12.65 -15.11 75.92
N VAL A 23 13.20 -16.23 75.43
CA VAL A 23 13.14 -17.65 75.89
C VAL A 23 11.79 -18.24 76.38
N ASN A 24 11.25 -19.22 75.63
CA ASN A 24 11.12 -20.62 76.09
C ASN A 24 10.66 -21.56 74.96
N SER A 25 11.29 -22.73 74.91
CA SER A 25 11.08 -23.83 73.98
C SER A 25 9.72 -24.52 74.13
N VAL A 26 8.97 -24.67 73.04
CA VAL A 26 8.04 -25.79 72.80
C VAL A 26 8.02 -26.07 71.30
N SER A 27 8.40 -27.29 70.92
CA SER A 27 8.28 -27.85 69.57
C SER A 27 6.83 -28.18 69.25
N VAL A 28 6.29 -27.58 68.20
CA VAL A 28 5.07 -28.04 67.51
C VAL A 28 5.36 -27.98 66.01
N THR A 29 5.11 -29.10 65.35
CA THR A 29 5.21 -29.35 63.92
C THR A 29 4.32 -28.38 63.13
N ASP A 30 4.92 -27.52 62.30
CA ASP A 30 4.20 -26.74 61.30
C ASP A 30 4.33 -27.42 59.93
N GLU A 31 3.17 -27.75 59.35
CA GLU A 31 3.01 -28.08 57.94
C GLU A 31 3.60 -26.95 57.08
N LYS A 32 4.41 -27.33 56.11
CA LYS A 32 4.93 -26.44 55.08
C LYS A 32 3.73 -25.93 54.25
N PRO A 33 3.58 -24.62 54.02
CA PRO A 33 2.58 -24.16 53.06
C PRO A 33 3.01 -24.67 51.67
N VAL A 34 2.09 -25.33 50.98
CA VAL A 34 2.22 -25.65 49.56
C VAL A 34 2.27 -24.29 48.84
N VAL A 35 3.45 -23.96 48.31
CA VAL A 35 3.55 -22.94 47.27
C VAL A 35 2.94 -23.62 46.04
N GLU A 36 1.77 -23.14 45.59
CA GLU A 36 1.31 -23.46 44.25
C GLU A 36 2.38 -22.93 43.29
N GLU A 37 3.10 -23.83 42.64
CA GLU A 37 3.87 -23.53 41.44
C GLU A 37 2.89 -22.90 40.46
N VAL A 38 3.09 -21.62 40.14
CA VAL A 38 2.48 -21.05 38.94
C VAL A 38 3.20 -21.75 37.80
N GLU A 39 2.58 -22.77 37.21
CA GLU A 39 3.05 -23.32 35.93
C GLU A 39 3.04 -22.15 34.94
N GLU A 40 4.23 -21.63 34.62
CA GLU A 40 4.40 -20.65 33.55
C GLU A 40 4.14 -21.39 32.24
N LYS A 41 2.88 -21.37 31.79
CA LYS A 41 2.49 -21.94 30.51
C LYS A 41 3.34 -21.30 29.41
N SER A 42 3.96 -22.13 28.57
CA SER A 42 4.53 -21.67 27.30
C SER A 42 3.46 -20.95 26.47
N SER A 43 3.88 -19.97 25.68
CA SER A 43 2.99 -19.26 24.76
C SER A 43 3.61 -19.14 23.39
N ILE A 44 2.73 -19.09 22.39
CA ILE A 44 3.06 -18.71 21.01
C ILE A 44 2.36 -17.41 20.70
N ASN A 45 3.06 -16.46 20.10
CA ASN A 45 2.48 -15.24 19.56
C ASN A 45 2.70 -15.18 18.05
N GLY A 46 1.99 -14.28 17.40
CA GLY A 46 2.21 -14.04 15.99
C GLY A 46 1.11 -13.22 15.38
N VAL A 47 1.09 -13.22 14.05
CA VAL A 47 0.11 -12.52 13.23
C VAL A 47 -0.37 -13.43 12.11
N VAL A 48 -1.64 -13.29 11.72
CA VAL A 48 -2.22 -13.92 10.52
C VAL A 48 -2.38 -12.86 9.45
N VAL A 49 -1.62 -12.98 8.36
CA VAL A 49 -1.50 -11.95 7.32
C VAL A 49 -1.62 -12.52 5.91
N ALA A 50 -2.79 -12.35 5.30
CA ALA A 50 -2.92 -12.17 3.85
C ALA A 50 -2.97 -10.67 3.55
N ASN A 51 -3.89 -10.00 4.27
CA ASN A 51 -3.68 -8.72 4.97
C ASN A 51 -3.98 -9.00 6.46
N LYS A 52 -4.11 -8.00 7.34
CA LYS A 52 -4.56 -8.14 8.74
C LYS A 52 -5.86 -8.97 8.85
N VAL A 53 -5.74 -10.29 9.11
CA VAL A 53 -6.88 -11.21 9.17
C VAL A 53 -7.52 -11.15 10.55
N SER A 54 -8.71 -10.58 10.64
CA SER A 54 -9.41 -10.42 11.91
C SER A 54 -10.43 -11.53 12.18
N GLY A 55 -10.48 -12.00 13.42
CA GLY A 55 -11.45 -12.98 13.90
C GLY A 55 -11.20 -14.42 13.42
N ALA A 56 -9.98 -14.74 12.98
CA ALA A 56 -9.59 -16.12 12.69
C ALA A 56 -9.34 -16.88 13.99
N GLU A 57 -9.85 -18.10 14.11
CA GLU A 57 -9.57 -19.00 15.22
C GLU A 57 -8.18 -19.61 15.03
N VAL A 58 -7.33 -19.58 16.05
CA VAL A 58 -5.96 -20.10 16.00
C VAL A 58 -5.83 -21.33 16.89
N GLU A 59 -5.36 -22.42 16.29
CA GLU A 59 -5.12 -23.71 16.93
C GLU A 59 -3.64 -24.10 16.81
N VAL A 60 -3.08 -24.73 17.84
CA VAL A 60 -1.69 -25.20 17.85
C VAL A 60 -1.67 -26.70 18.10
N TYR A 61 -1.10 -27.46 17.17
CA TYR A 61 -0.95 -28.91 17.27
C TYR A 61 0.51 -29.31 17.44
N ALA A 62 0.80 -30.27 18.32
CA ALA A 62 2.11 -30.89 18.40
C ALA A 62 2.41 -31.69 17.13
N VAL A 63 3.68 -31.71 16.72
CA VAL A 63 4.17 -32.55 15.63
C VAL A 63 5.29 -33.44 16.17
N ASP A 64 5.25 -34.73 15.84
CA ASP A 64 6.30 -35.66 16.29
C ASP A 64 7.53 -35.68 15.38
N ASP A 65 8.59 -36.36 15.80
CA ASP A 65 9.84 -36.49 15.02
C ASP A 65 9.64 -37.15 13.64
N ALA A 66 8.54 -37.88 13.43
CA ALA A 66 8.19 -38.49 12.15
C ALA A 66 7.42 -37.55 11.22
N GLY A 67 7.05 -36.36 11.71
CA GLY A 67 6.28 -35.35 10.99
C GLY A 67 4.77 -35.54 11.08
N ASP A 68 4.28 -36.41 11.97
CA ASP A 68 2.85 -36.63 12.16
C ASP A 68 2.24 -35.61 13.14
N VAL A 69 1.10 -35.02 12.77
CA VAL A 69 0.30 -34.15 13.66
C VAL A 69 -0.31 -34.97 14.81
N LYS A 70 -0.22 -34.46 16.05
CA LYS A 70 -0.68 -35.09 17.29
C LYS A 70 -1.76 -34.26 17.99
N GLU A 71 -1.67 -34.11 19.31
CA GLU A 71 -2.65 -33.41 20.13
C GLU A 71 -2.66 -31.89 19.91
N LEU A 72 -3.84 -31.31 20.11
CA LEU A 72 -4.03 -29.87 20.28
C LEU A 72 -3.41 -29.43 21.62
N LEU A 73 -2.59 -28.38 21.58
CA LEU A 73 -1.81 -27.90 22.72
C LEU A 73 -2.48 -26.75 23.49
N ASN A 74 -3.33 -25.96 22.84
CA ASN A 74 -4.10 -24.89 23.48
C ASN A 74 -5.41 -25.43 24.07
N ALA A 75 -5.76 -24.93 25.27
CA ALA A 75 -6.96 -25.36 26.00
C ALA A 75 -8.18 -24.47 25.73
N ASP A 76 -7.94 -23.19 25.43
CA ASP A 76 -8.97 -22.19 25.19
C ASP A 76 -8.96 -21.77 23.71
N GLU A 77 -10.13 -21.36 23.20
CA GLU A 77 -10.26 -20.75 21.87
C GLU A 77 -9.55 -19.39 21.86
N VAL A 78 -8.72 -19.15 20.84
CA VAL A 78 -8.00 -17.89 20.64
C VAL A 78 -8.35 -17.36 19.26
N PHE A 79 -8.72 -16.08 19.20
CA PHE A 79 -9.06 -15.40 17.95
C PHE A 79 -8.09 -14.26 17.69
N THR A 80 -7.79 -14.03 16.40
CA THR A 80 -7.00 -12.87 15.99
C THR A 80 -7.77 -11.57 16.22
N ASP A 81 -7.04 -10.52 16.59
CA ASP A 81 -7.59 -9.17 16.74
C ASP A 81 -7.75 -8.44 15.38
N ASN A 82 -8.06 -7.14 15.42
CA ASN A 82 -8.24 -6.34 14.20
C ASN A 82 -6.94 -6.12 13.40
N GLU A 83 -5.78 -6.34 14.03
CA GLU A 83 -4.47 -6.25 13.40
C GLU A 83 -3.98 -7.64 12.93
N GLY A 84 -4.80 -8.69 13.13
CA GLY A 84 -4.43 -10.06 12.84
C GLY A 84 -3.52 -10.70 13.90
N SER A 85 -3.29 -10.03 15.02
CA SER A 85 -2.39 -10.51 16.07
C SER A 85 -3.07 -11.52 16.97
N TYR A 86 -2.30 -12.47 17.50
CA TYR A 86 -2.75 -13.44 18.49
C TYR A 86 -1.65 -13.76 19.52
N LEU A 87 -2.09 -14.23 20.69
CA LEU A 87 -1.24 -14.79 21.74
C LEU A 87 -1.96 -16.01 22.30
N ILE A 88 -1.39 -17.19 22.12
CA ILE A 88 -1.98 -18.47 22.50
C ILE A 88 -1.16 -19.14 23.60
N PRO A 89 -1.72 -19.28 24.82
CA PRO A 89 -1.14 -20.12 25.85
C PRO A 89 -1.25 -21.60 25.44
N ILE A 90 -0.14 -22.31 25.48
CA ILE A 90 -0.06 -23.75 25.19
C ILE A 90 0.34 -24.53 26.44
N SER A 91 0.07 -25.83 26.43
CA SER A 91 0.64 -26.75 27.42
C SER A 91 2.16 -26.78 27.28
N ASP A 92 2.88 -27.15 28.36
CA ASP A 92 4.34 -27.27 28.34
C ASP A 92 4.78 -28.22 27.23
N TYR A 93 5.40 -27.64 26.20
CA TYR A 93 5.82 -28.33 24.99
C TYR A 93 7.07 -27.66 24.43
N THR A 94 7.99 -28.49 23.93
CA THR A 94 9.19 -28.09 23.19
C THR A 94 9.29 -29.00 21.99
N GLY A 95 9.51 -28.44 20.81
CA GLY A 95 9.52 -29.17 19.55
C GLY A 95 8.69 -28.49 18.48
N GLN A 96 8.44 -29.22 17.40
CA GLN A 96 7.76 -28.69 16.24
C GLN A 96 6.24 -28.62 16.45
N VAL A 97 5.63 -27.53 15.98
CA VAL A 97 4.19 -27.33 16.03
C VAL A 97 3.63 -26.93 14.67
N LEU A 98 2.42 -27.40 14.40
CA LEU A 98 1.57 -26.90 13.32
C LEU A 98 0.62 -25.88 13.93
N VAL A 99 0.70 -24.64 13.47
CA VAL A 99 -0.24 -23.58 13.84
C VAL A 99 -1.23 -23.39 12.68
N VAL A 100 -2.52 -23.45 12.98
CA VAL A 100 -3.62 -23.37 12.02
C VAL A 100 -4.48 -22.16 12.35
N ALA A 101 -4.62 -21.22 11.43
CA ALA A 101 -5.59 -20.13 11.49
C ALA A 101 -6.79 -20.46 10.61
N LYS A 102 -8.00 -20.46 11.17
CA LYS A 102 -9.23 -20.87 10.50
C LYS A 102 -10.25 -19.73 10.45
N GLY A 103 -10.78 -19.48 9.26
CA GLY A 103 -11.79 -18.46 9.04
C GLY A 103 -11.26 -17.04 9.27
N GLY A 104 -12.10 -16.15 9.78
CA GLY A 104 -11.80 -14.72 9.86
C GLY A 104 -11.98 -14.00 8.53
N SER A 105 -11.66 -12.70 8.51
CA SER A 105 -11.77 -11.88 7.30
C SER A 105 -10.69 -10.82 7.23
N TYR A 106 -10.35 -10.40 6.02
CA TYR A 106 -9.39 -9.33 5.79
C TYR A 106 -9.83 -8.44 4.63
N LYS A 107 -9.24 -7.26 4.53
CA LYS A 107 -9.42 -6.40 3.37
C LYS A 107 -8.27 -6.62 2.39
N ASP A 108 -8.57 -7.16 1.23
CA ASP A 108 -7.58 -7.40 0.18
C ASP A 108 -7.00 -6.06 -0.36
N GLU A 109 -5.69 -5.95 -0.43
CA GLU A 109 -4.98 -4.72 -0.76
C GLU A 109 -5.09 -4.35 -2.23
N ALA A 110 -5.10 -5.33 -3.13
CA ALA A 110 -5.20 -5.11 -4.57
C ALA A 110 -6.62 -4.67 -4.98
N THR A 111 -7.63 -5.38 -4.52
CA THR A 111 -9.03 -5.17 -4.92
C THR A 111 -9.80 -4.25 -3.99
N GLY A 112 -9.39 -4.13 -2.72
CA GLY A 112 -10.11 -3.43 -1.65
C GLY A 112 -11.31 -4.19 -1.09
N LEU A 113 -11.57 -5.41 -1.56
CA LEU A 113 -12.67 -6.26 -1.13
C LEU A 113 -12.47 -6.77 0.30
N SER A 114 -13.57 -6.95 1.03
CA SER A 114 -13.55 -7.75 2.25
C SER A 114 -13.63 -9.22 1.86
N ILE A 115 -12.56 -9.97 2.11
CA ILE A 115 -12.49 -11.41 1.87
C ILE A 115 -12.84 -12.12 3.18
N ASP A 116 -13.88 -12.93 3.14
CA ASP A 116 -14.25 -13.84 4.24
C ASP A 116 -13.62 -15.20 3.96
N LEU A 117 -12.76 -15.66 4.87
CA LEU A 117 -12.07 -16.93 4.73
C LEU A 117 -12.99 -18.12 5.06
N GLY A 118 -14.12 -17.91 5.73
CA GLY A 118 -15.11 -18.96 5.99
C GLY A 118 -14.54 -20.15 6.77
N GLN A 119 -14.28 -21.27 6.08
CA GLN A 119 -13.65 -22.47 6.65
C GLN A 119 -12.24 -22.72 6.11
N THR A 120 -11.70 -21.78 5.35
CA THR A 120 -10.34 -21.81 4.82
C THR A 120 -9.35 -21.77 5.97
N GLU A 121 -8.30 -22.56 5.84
CA GLU A 121 -7.20 -22.64 6.80
C GLU A 121 -5.94 -22.04 6.17
N LEU A 122 -5.24 -21.23 6.95
CA LEU A 122 -3.87 -20.80 6.67
C LEU A 122 -2.97 -21.39 7.75
N ARG A 123 -1.86 -22.00 7.33
CA ARG A 123 -1.02 -22.79 8.24
C ARG A 123 0.41 -22.29 8.27
N ALA A 124 1.07 -22.55 9.39
CA ALA A 124 2.52 -22.41 9.53
C ALA A 124 3.05 -23.58 10.37
N VAL A 125 4.26 -24.04 10.05
CA VAL A 125 4.97 -25.02 10.85
C VAL A 125 6.26 -24.38 11.35
N THR A 126 6.43 -24.35 12.67
CA THR A 126 7.57 -23.71 13.35
C THR A 126 7.96 -24.50 14.59
N ASP A 127 9.09 -24.14 15.19
CA ASP A 127 9.57 -24.76 16.42
C ASP A 127 9.23 -23.91 17.64
N VAL A 128 8.87 -24.59 18.73
CA VAL A 128 8.66 -24.02 20.06
C VAL A 128 9.88 -24.37 20.91
N GLU A 129 10.56 -23.34 21.39
CA GLU A 129 11.66 -23.45 22.33
C GLU A 129 11.15 -23.42 23.78
N GLU A 130 11.91 -24.05 24.68
CA GLU A 130 11.65 -24.01 26.13
C GLU A 130 11.86 -22.58 26.64
N ASN A 131 10.87 -22.04 27.36
CA ASN A 131 10.98 -20.71 27.97
C ASN A 131 11.96 -20.74 29.16
N VAL A 132 13.25 -20.47 28.93
CA VAL A 132 14.26 -20.45 29.99
C VAL A 132 14.45 -19.03 30.54
N GLY A 133 13.63 -18.64 31.53
CA GLY A 133 13.84 -17.43 32.38
C GLY A 133 12.78 -16.34 32.26
N THR A 134 12.93 -15.28 33.06
CA THR A 134 11.96 -14.15 33.17
C THR A 134 11.94 -13.20 31.97
N ASP A 135 12.83 -13.42 31.00
CA ASP A 135 12.93 -12.66 29.74
C ASP A 135 12.36 -13.48 28.57
N SER A 136 11.24 -14.20 28.79
CA SER A 136 10.62 -15.06 27.77
C SER A 136 10.24 -14.25 26.54
N THR A 137 11.06 -14.29 25.49
CA THR A 137 10.59 -14.00 24.14
C THR A 137 9.61 -15.10 23.80
N ALA A 138 8.32 -14.80 23.83
CA ALA A 138 7.29 -15.75 23.42
C ALA A 138 7.62 -16.29 22.02
N ASN A 139 7.37 -17.59 21.81
CA ASN A 139 7.64 -18.25 20.54
C ASN A 139 6.84 -17.57 19.43
N THR A 140 7.48 -17.27 18.30
CA THR A 140 6.81 -16.55 17.20
C THR A 140 6.36 -17.53 16.11
N ALA A 141 5.11 -17.39 15.67
CA ALA A 141 4.56 -18.08 14.51
C ALA A 141 3.75 -17.09 13.65
N VAL A 142 4.38 -16.57 12.60
CA VAL A 142 3.70 -15.76 11.58
C VAL A 142 2.98 -16.70 10.61
N ILE A 143 1.71 -16.42 10.32
CA ILE A 143 0.90 -17.19 9.38
C ILE A 143 0.58 -16.29 8.18
N THR A 144 1.03 -16.67 6.98
CA THR A 144 0.80 -15.92 5.74
C THR A 144 0.50 -16.87 4.57
N PRO A 145 0.09 -16.36 3.39
CA PRO A 145 0.07 -17.15 2.17
C PRO A 145 1.40 -17.89 1.89
N LEU A 146 2.56 -17.35 2.27
CA LEU A 146 3.85 -18.02 2.07
C LEU A 146 4.04 -19.19 3.05
N THR A 147 3.61 -19.07 4.30
CA THR A 147 3.67 -20.19 5.26
C THR A 147 2.69 -21.29 4.90
N GLU A 148 1.53 -20.91 4.35
CA GLU A 148 0.56 -21.86 3.82
C GLU A 148 1.14 -22.59 2.58
N LEU A 149 1.77 -21.87 1.64
CA LEU A 149 2.48 -22.47 0.50
C LEU A 149 3.56 -23.45 0.98
N SER A 150 4.38 -23.05 1.96
CA SER A 150 5.36 -23.92 2.61
C SER A 150 4.70 -25.20 3.15
N THR A 151 3.58 -25.07 3.88
CA THR A 151 2.87 -26.21 4.44
C THR A 151 2.32 -27.14 3.35
N GLN A 152 1.81 -26.60 2.23
CA GLN A 152 1.36 -27.39 1.09
C GLN A 152 2.49 -28.11 0.35
N LEU A 153 3.70 -27.55 0.36
CA LEU A 153 4.90 -28.15 -0.22
C LEU A 153 5.53 -29.21 0.70
N MET A 154 5.37 -29.08 2.02
CA MET A 154 5.75 -30.12 3.00
C MET A 154 4.89 -31.38 2.85
N GLY A 155 3.61 -31.21 2.51
CA GLY A 155 2.67 -32.33 2.38
C GLY A 155 2.42 -33.02 3.73
N ASP A 156 2.54 -34.35 3.76
CA ASP A 156 2.34 -35.14 4.98
C ASP A 156 3.60 -35.23 5.86
N ASP A 157 4.76 -34.76 5.39
CA ASP A 157 6.03 -34.83 6.14
C ASP A 157 6.30 -33.49 6.84
N LEU A 158 5.80 -33.35 8.06
CA LEU A 158 6.10 -32.18 8.90
C LEU A 158 7.30 -32.45 9.82
N SER A 159 8.31 -33.19 9.38
CA SER A 159 9.52 -33.40 10.21
C SER A 159 10.42 -32.15 10.21
N ALA A 160 11.18 -31.94 11.29
CA ALA A 160 12.03 -30.76 11.44
C ALA A 160 12.97 -30.51 10.24
N SER A 161 13.59 -31.56 9.70
CA SER A 161 14.46 -31.44 8.53
C SER A 161 13.70 -31.07 7.25
N ASN A 162 12.48 -31.56 7.07
CA ASN A 162 11.68 -31.19 5.90
C ASN A 162 11.16 -29.75 6.04
N VAL A 163 10.72 -29.37 7.24
CA VAL A 163 10.26 -28.01 7.53
C VAL A 163 11.36 -26.98 7.29
N GLU A 164 12.55 -27.22 7.83
CA GLU A 164 13.72 -26.37 7.59
C GLU A 164 14.04 -26.27 6.09
N SER A 165 14.06 -27.41 5.38
CA SER A 165 14.37 -27.45 3.95
C SER A 165 13.32 -26.74 3.09
N VAL A 166 12.03 -26.92 3.36
CA VAL A 166 10.95 -26.32 2.56
C VAL A 166 10.85 -24.82 2.84
N ASN A 167 10.91 -24.40 4.11
CA ASN A 167 10.92 -22.97 4.44
C ASN A 167 12.14 -22.26 3.86
N ALA A 168 13.33 -22.86 3.93
CA ALA A 168 14.53 -22.31 3.28
C ALA A 168 14.36 -22.20 1.76
N LYS A 169 13.73 -23.20 1.11
CA LYS A 169 13.45 -23.16 -0.33
C LYS A 169 12.43 -22.08 -0.71
N VAL A 170 11.32 -21.95 0.03
CA VAL A 170 10.34 -20.88 -0.22
C VAL A 170 10.98 -19.52 0.00
N SER A 171 11.80 -19.38 1.04
CA SER A 171 12.58 -18.16 1.28
C SER A 171 13.53 -17.85 0.11
N GLU A 172 14.25 -18.84 -0.40
CA GLU A 172 15.14 -18.68 -1.55
C GLU A 172 14.36 -18.26 -2.81
N ILE A 173 13.18 -18.84 -3.05
CA ILE A 173 12.34 -18.50 -4.20
C ILE A 173 11.86 -17.06 -4.12
N PHE A 174 11.36 -16.61 -2.97
CA PHE A 174 10.65 -15.32 -2.85
C PHE A 174 11.54 -14.16 -2.40
N PHE A 175 12.53 -14.41 -1.56
CA PHE A 175 13.44 -13.40 -1.00
C PHE A 175 14.85 -13.47 -1.58
N GLY A 176 15.19 -14.53 -2.33
CA GLY A 176 16.52 -14.72 -2.90
C GLY A 176 17.58 -15.17 -1.88
N VAL A 177 17.16 -15.50 -0.65
CA VAL A 177 18.02 -15.96 0.44
C VAL A 177 17.40 -17.20 1.05
N ALA A 178 18.20 -18.25 1.27
CA ALA A 178 17.74 -19.49 1.90
C ALA A 178 17.71 -19.35 3.44
N ASP A 179 16.83 -18.50 3.95
CA ASP A 179 16.63 -18.29 5.40
C ASP A 179 15.20 -18.67 5.82
N PRO A 180 14.99 -19.79 6.54
CA PRO A 180 13.65 -20.24 6.93
C PRO A 180 12.94 -19.29 7.90
N ASP A 181 13.67 -18.44 8.65
CA ASP A 181 13.07 -17.51 9.61
C ASP A 181 12.33 -16.37 8.91
N LEU A 182 12.73 -16.01 7.67
CA LEU A 182 11.99 -15.07 6.83
C LEU A 182 10.57 -15.53 6.52
N ILE A 183 10.29 -16.84 6.57
CA ILE A 183 8.97 -17.38 6.27
C ILE A 183 8.07 -17.37 7.51
N THR A 184 8.59 -17.80 8.66
CA THR A 184 7.77 -18.15 9.84
C THR A 184 7.91 -17.17 11.02
N LYS A 185 8.94 -16.32 11.05
CA LYS A 185 9.23 -15.43 12.18
C LYS A 185 9.18 -13.94 11.83
N VAL A 186 9.41 -13.57 10.57
CA VAL A 186 9.30 -12.18 10.12
C VAL A 186 7.85 -11.77 9.92
N SER A 187 7.39 -10.81 10.72
CA SER A 187 6.07 -10.21 10.57
C SER A 187 6.06 -9.19 9.43
N PRO A 188 5.12 -9.25 8.47
CA PRO A 188 4.95 -8.22 7.45
C PRO A 188 4.29 -6.92 7.98
N ILE A 189 3.86 -6.89 9.24
CA ILE A 189 3.22 -5.72 9.86
C ILE A 189 4.27 -4.88 10.59
N ILE A 190 4.36 -3.59 10.24
CA ILE A 190 5.15 -2.61 11.00
C ILE A 190 4.38 -2.24 12.28
N SER A 191 4.95 -2.55 13.44
CA SER A 191 4.43 -2.06 14.72
C SER A 191 4.62 -0.54 14.80
N SER A 192 3.54 0.21 15.03
CA SER A 192 3.59 1.67 15.15
C SER A 192 4.35 2.17 16.40
N ASP A 193 4.72 1.26 17.29
CA ASP A 193 5.34 1.56 18.59
C ASP A 193 6.88 1.40 18.60
N GLU A 194 7.50 0.92 17.52
CA GLU A 194 8.95 0.77 17.45
C GLU A 194 9.63 2.05 16.97
N THR A 195 10.38 2.68 17.88
CA THR A 195 11.32 3.75 17.52
C THR A 195 12.54 3.15 16.83
N ALA A 196 12.78 3.55 15.57
CA ALA A 196 13.89 3.14 14.72
C ALA A 196 13.97 1.61 14.54
N VAL A 197 13.28 1.12 13.51
CA VAL A 197 13.46 -0.24 12.99
C VAL A 197 14.86 -0.34 12.37
N ASP A 198 15.53 -1.46 12.56
CA ASP A 198 16.82 -1.74 11.90
C ASP A 198 16.64 -1.79 10.38
N ASP A 199 17.60 -1.28 9.60
CA ASP A 199 17.49 -1.18 8.15
C ASP A 199 17.22 -2.54 7.48
N GLU A 200 17.76 -3.63 8.04
CA GLU A 200 17.53 -5.00 7.55
C GLU A 200 16.09 -5.46 7.81
N VAL A 201 15.56 -5.16 8.99
CA VAL A 201 14.18 -5.47 9.38
C VAL A 201 13.20 -4.68 8.52
N GLU A 202 13.45 -3.39 8.30
CA GLU A 202 12.62 -2.54 7.42
C GLU A 202 12.63 -3.04 5.97
N SER A 203 13.80 -3.44 5.46
CA SER A 203 13.95 -4.05 4.14
C SER A 203 13.17 -5.36 4.03
N ASN A 204 13.31 -6.26 5.01
CA ASN A 204 12.59 -7.54 5.02
C ASN A 204 11.08 -7.35 5.06
N ILE A 205 10.57 -6.42 5.88
CA ILE A 205 9.14 -6.10 5.93
C ILE A 205 8.66 -5.53 4.59
N THR A 206 9.43 -4.64 3.97
CA THR A 206 9.08 -4.05 2.66
C THR A 206 9.04 -5.12 1.58
N ASN A 207 10.03 -6.02 1.55
CA ASN A 207 10.08 -7.13 0.61
C ASN A 207 8.89 -8.08 0.80
N TYR A 208 8.55 -8.41 2.04
CA TYR A 208 7.40 -9.25 2.37
C TYR A 208 6.09 -8.60 1.89
N ASN A 209 5.91 -7.30 2.17
CA ASN A 209 4.74 -6.56 1.72
C ASN A 209 4.63 -6.47 0.19
N LEU A 210 5.76 -6.35 -0.52
CA LEU A 210 5.75 -6.41 -1.99
C LEU A 210 5.26 -7.76 -2.49
N ILE A 211 5.77 -8.86 -1.91
CA ILE A 211 5.37 -10.22 -2.28
C ILE A 211 3.87 -10.42 -2.01
N LEU A 212 3.40 -10.17 -0.79
CA LEU A 212 1.99 -10.35 -0.44
C LEU A 212 1.06 -9.49 -1.29
N SER A 213 1.45 -8.24 -1.59
CA SER A 213 0.68 -7.37 -2.49
C SER A 213 0.61 -7.92 -3.92
N GLY A 214 1.68 -8.53 -4.40
CA GLY A 214 1.70 -9.21 -5.69
C GLY A 214 0.82 -10.46 -5.70
N LEU A 215 0.85 -11.25 -4.62
CA LEU A 215 -0.04 -12.41 -4.45
C LEU A 215 -1.52 -11.99 -4.37
N SER A 216 -1.83 -10.90 -3.68
CA SER A 216 -3.17 -10.30 -3.64
C SER A 216 -3.64 -9.91 -5.05
N THR A 217 -2.75 -9.37 -5.88
CA THR A 217 -3.08 -9.04 -7.28
C THR A 217 -3.38 -10.30 -8.11
N LEU A 218 -2.59 -11.36 -7.94
CA LEU A 218 -2.81 -12.65 -8.61
C LEU A 218 -4.12 -13.33 -8.18
N ALA A 219 -4.49 -13.20 -6.91
CA ALA A 219 -5.71 -13.80 -6.39
C ALA A 219 -6.99 -13.14 -6.93
N GLU A 220 -6.90 -11.90 -7.45
CA GLU A 220 -8.03 -11.15 -8.02
C GLU A 220 -9.28 -11.09 -7.09
N GLY A 221 -9.08 -11.07 -5.77
CA GLY A 221 -10.15 -11.07 -4.78
C GLY A 221 -10.81 -12.45 -4.55
N GLY A 222 -10.19 -13.51 -5.05
CA GLY A 222 -10.51 -14.91 -4.74
C GLY A 222 -9.90 -15.37 -3.42
N ASN A 223 -10.09 -16.66 -3.12
CA ASN A 223 -9.52 -17.27 -1.93
C ASN A 223 -7.98 -17.36 -2.04
N PRO A 224 -7.22 -16.90 -1.04
CA PRO A 224 -5.76 -16.92 -1.10
C PRO A 224 -5.20 -18.33 -1.27
N VAL A 225 -5.81 -19.36 -0.67
CA VAL A 225 -5.35 -20.76 -0.78
C VAL A 225 -5.51 -21.30 -2.20
N GLU A 226 -6.60 -20.94 -2.88
CA GLU A 226 -6.82 -21.35 -4.28
C GLU A 226 -5.80 -20.69 -5.20
N ALA A 227 -5.44 -19.42 -4.96
CA ALA A 227 -4.41 -18.74 -5.73
C ALA A 227 -3.02 -19.38 -5.55
N LEU A 228 -2.72 -19.95 -4.39
CA LEU A 228 -1.45 -20.65 -4.13
C LEU A 228 -1.28 -21.93 -4.96
N GLU A 229 -2.36 -22.58 -5.39
CA GLU A 229 -2.29 -23.79 -6.23
C GLU A 229 -1.66 -23.48 -7.60
N GLU A 230 -1.90 -22.29 -8.15
CA GLU A 230 -1.24 -21.85 -9.40
C GLU A 230 0.27 -21.68 -9.21
N ILE A 231 0.68 -21.09 -8.08
CA ILE A 231 2.08 -20.90 -7.71
C ILE A 231 2.77 -22.24 -7.52
N LYS A 232 2.14 -23.15 -6.77
CA LYS A 232 2.66 -24.49 -6.54
C LYS A 232 2.88 -25.24 -7.84
N ASN A 233 1.89 -25.20 -8.75
CA ASN A 233 2.02 -25.82 -10.07
C ASN A 233 3.17 -25.22 -10.89
N ASP A 234 3.37 -23.90 -10.84
CA ASP A 234 4.49 -23.23 -11.52
C ASP A 234 5.84 -23.67 -10.94
N ILE A 235 5.96 -23.77 -9.61
CA ILE A 235 7.15 -24.31 -8.93
C ILE A 235 7.44 -25.75 -9.36
N GLU A 236 6.41 -26.60 -9.44
CA GLU A 236 6.57 -28.00 -9.83
C GLU A 236 7.01 -28.17 -11.31
N VAL A 237 6.52 -27.32 -12.20
CA VAL A 237 6.84 -27.36 -13.64
C VAL A 237 8.21 -26.73 -13.96
N ASN A 238 8.66 -25.74 -13.20
CA ASN A 238 9.88 -24.99 -13.46
C ASN A 238 11.05 -25.40 -12.55
N ASP A 239 11.29 -26.71 -12.42
CA ASP A 239 12.42 -27.30 -11.69
C ASP A 239 12.58 -26.78 -10.24
N GLY A 240 11.47 -26.42 -9.59
CA GLY A 240 11.45 -25.94 -8.22
C GLY A 240 11.62 -24.42 -8.05
N GLY A 241 11.60 -23.63 -9.12
CA GLY A 241 11.55 -22.17 -9.09
C GLY A 241 10.29 -21.60 -9.76
N LEU A 242 10.12 -20.28 -9.76
CA LEU A 242 9.04 -19.61 -10.51
C LEU A 242 9.49 -19.26 -11.93
N SER A 243 8.56 -19.29 -12.89
CA SER A 243 8.78 -18.78 -14.24
C SER A 243 8.96 -17.25 -14.24
N ASP A 244 9.70 -16.74 -15.23
CA ASP A 244 9.98 -15.30 -15.32
C ASP A 244 8.70 -14.47 -15.50
N ASP A 245 7.70 -14.99 -16.22
CA ASP A 245 6.38 -14.36 -16.36
C ASP A 245 5.67 -14.23 -15.00
N PHE A 246 5.70 -15.29 -14.18
CA PHE A 246 5.08 -15.29 -12.86
C PHE A 246 5.76 -14.29 -11.92
N LYS A 247 7.10 -14.28 -11.91
CA LYS A 247 7.89 -13.31 -11.14
C LYS A 247 7.57 -11.87 -11.54
N GLN A 248 7.53 -11.60 -12.85
CA GLN A 248 7.20 -10.27 -13.37
C GLN A 248 5.81 -9.83 -12.91
N ASN A 249 4.81 -10.70 -13.01
CA ASN A 249 3.44 -10.39 -12.58
C ASN A 249 3.33 -10.09 -11.08
N ILE A 250 4.00 -10.85 -10.21
CA ILE A 250 4.02 -10.60 -8.76
C ILE A 250 4.64 -9.22 -8.47
N VAL A 251 5.82 -8.94 -9.05
CA VAL A 251 6.53 -7.67 -8.78
C VAL A 251 5.73 -6.48 -9.28
N GLU A 252 5.22 -6.52 -10.52
CA GLU A 252 4.44 -5.41 -11.09
C GLU A 252 3.15 -5.17 -10.31
N GLY A 253 2.42 -6.24 -9.95
CA GLY A 253 1.21 -6.15 -9.14
C GLY A 253 1.51 -5.56 -7.75
N GLY A 254 2.54 -6.08 -7.08
CA GLY A 254 2.96 -5.60 -5.77
C GLY A 254 3.36 -4.13 -5.79
N LEU A 255 4.15 -3.70 -6.77
CA LEU A 255 4.54 -2.29 -6.94
C LEU A 255 3.32 -1.40 -7.15
N SER A 256 2.36 -1.83 -7.97
CA SER A 256 1.13 -1.07 -8.23
C SER A 256 0.30 -0.86 -6.95
N VAL A 257 0.18 -1.90 -6.13
CA VAL A 257 -0.53 -1.84 -4.84
C VAL A 257 0.20 -0.92 -3.86
N LEU A 258 1.51 -1.11 -3.68
CA LEU A 258 2.30 -0.29 -2.75
C LEU A 258 2.35 1.19 -3.17
N GLU A 259 2.49 1.47 -4.47
CA GLU A 259 2.43 2.84 -5.01
C GLU A 259 1.06 3.48 -4.70
N SER A 260 -0.03 2.71 -4.81
CA SER A 260 -1.37 3.19 -4.47
C SER A 260 -1.50 3.55 -2.99
N GLN A 261 -0.73 2.90 -2.11
CA GLN A 261 -0.64 3.23 -0.68
C GLN A 261 0.33 4.39 -0.41
N GLY A 262 1.14 4.76 -1.40
CA GLY A 262 2.13 5.83 -1.31
C GLY A 262 3.52 5.35 -0.87
N ILE A 263 3.72 4.03 -0.82
CA ILE A 263 5.00 3.38 -0.53
C ILE A 263 5.77 3.26 -1.84
N GLU A 264 7.03 3.67 -1.82
CA GLU A 264 7.94 3.58 -2.96
C GLU A 264 8.95 2.47 -2.69
N VAL A 265 9.18 1.62 -3.69
CA VAL A 265 10.11 0.49 -3.61
C VAL A 265 11.09 0.61 -4.76
N GLU A 266 12.38 0.65 -4.43
CA GLU A 266 13.46 0.66 -5.42
C GLU A 266 13.91 -0.77 -5.72
N LEU A 267 13.89 -1.17 -7.00
CA LEU A 267 14.25 -2.54 -7.39
C LEU A 267 15.77 -2.78 -7.51
N GLU A 268 16.58 -1.72 -7.60
CA GLU A 268 18.03 -1.82 -7.84
C GLU A 268 18.76 -2.70 -6.81
N ASN A 269 18.31 -2.71 -5.55
CA ASN A 269 19.00 -3.39 -4.45
C ASN A 269 18.27 -4.63 -3.89
N THR A 270 17.18 -5.06 -4.51
CA THR A 270 16.39 -6.20 -4.00
C THR A 270 16.80 -7.53 -4.63
N THR A 271 16.74 -8.58 -3.81
CA THR A 271 16.90 -10.00 -4.17
C THR A 271 15.54 -10.71 -4.33
N ILE A 272 14.43 -9.98 -4.21
CA ILE A 272 13.07 -10.54 -4.30
C ILE A 272 12.90 -11.33 -5.59
N LEU A 273 12.30 -12.52 -5.46
CA LEU A 273 11.94 -13.44 -6.53
C LEU A 273 13.10 -13.90 -7.42
N ASN A 274 14.36 -13.60 -7.05
CA ASN A 274 15.54 -13.81 -7.89
C ASN A 274 15.34 -13.32 -9.33
N ILE A 275 14.72 -12.14 -9.49
CA ILE A 275 14.55 -11.53 -10.82
C ILE A 275 15.91 -11.11 -11.39
N SER A 276 16.12 -11.35 -12.68
CA SER A 276 17.34 -10.92 -13.36
C SER A 276 17.37 -9.40 -13.53
N GLU A 277 18.56 -8.83 -13.73
CA GLU A 277 18.71 -7.39 -14.05
C GLU A 277 17.96 -6.98 -15.33
N GLU A 278 17.78 -7.91 -16.28
CA GLU A 278 16.96 -7.70 -17.46
C GLU A 278 15.47 -7.53 -17.10
N ILE A 279 14.94 -8.40 -16.22
CA ILE A 279 13.55 -8.29 -15.74
C ILE A 279 13.36 -7.02 -14.92
N LYS A 280 14.30 -6.66 -14.04
CA LYS A 280 14.28 -5.40 -13.29
C LYS A 280 14.19 -4.21 -14.22
N THR A 281 15.10 -4.12 -15.21
CA THR A 281 15.11 -3.03 -16.19
C THR A 281 13.79 -2.96 -16.96
N ASN A 282 13.25 -4.10 -17.39
CA ASN A 282 11.96 -4.14 -18.09
C ASN A 282 10.80 -3.64 -17.22
N ILE A 283 10.76 -4.02 -15.94
CA ILE A 283 9.74 -3.56 -14.99
C ILE A 283 9.90 -2.06 -14.75
N GLU A 284 11.12 -1.58 -14.50
CA GLU A 284 11.44 -0.16 -14.29
C GLU A 284 11.05 0.69 -15.50
N GLU A 285 11.46 0.29 -16.72
CA GLU A 285 11.05 0.97 -17.94
C GLU A 285 9.53 0.98 -18.14
N LYS A 286 8.85 -0.08 -17.73
CA LYS A 286 7.39 -0.18 -17.79
C LYS A 286 6.76 0.81 -16.81
N ILE A 287 7.09 0.76 -15.52
CA ILE A 287 6.49 1.60 -14.48
C ILE A 287 6.82 3.09 -14.62
N GLU A 288 7.94 3.46 -15.28
CA GLU A 288 8.27 4.86 -15.58
C GLU A 288 7.29 5.49 -16.59
N ARG A 289 6.60 4.69 -17.40
CA ARG A 289 5.62 5.21 -18.36
C ARG A 289 4.36 5.68 -17.62
N ASP A 290 3.88 6.88 -17.98
CA ASP A 290 2.62 7.46 -17.48
C ASP A 290 1.44 6.49 -17.53
N PHE A 291 1.41 5.60 -18.53
CA PHE A 291 0.39 4.57 -18.69
C PHE A 291 0.20 3.74 -17.41
N PHE A 292 1.27 3.34 -16.74
CA PHE A 292 1.19 2.43 -15.59
C PHE A 292 0.85 3.14 -14.28
N SER A 293 0.97 4.48 -14.21
CA SER A 293 0.42 5.24 -13.10
C SER A 293 -1.11 5.15 -13.05
N ARG A 294 -1.67 5.10 -11.84
CA ARG A 294 -3.11 4.99 -11.63
C ARG A 294 -3.88 6.15 -12.30
N LYS A 295 -4.99 5.84 -12.99
CA LYS A 295 -5.83 6.81 -13.71
C LYS A 295 -7.20 7.02 -13.07
N LEU A 296 -7.66 6.05 -12.28
CA LEU A 296 -8.95 6.06 -11.60
C LEU A 296 -8.75 6.08 -10.08
N PRO A 297 -9.69 6.64 -9.32
CA PRO A 297 -9.62 6.65 -7.87
C PRO A 297 -9.66 5.22 -7.30
N GLN A 298 -8.95 4.97 -6.20
CA GLN A 298 -8.98 3.65 -5.54
C GLN A 298 -10.30 3.39 -4.79
N ASN A 299 -10.86 4.44 -4.19
CA ASN A 299 -12.15 4.44 -3.50
C ASN A 299 -12.94 5.68 -3.93
N ILE A 300 -14.26 5.67 -3.85
CA ILE A 300 -15.07 6.87 -4.05
C ILE A 300 -16.31 6.83 -3.16
N GLU A 301 -16.62 7.98 -2.55
CA GLU A 301 -17.89 8.16 -1.84
C GLU A 301 -19.05 8.32 -2.82
N VAL A 302 -20.12 7.56 -2.60
CA VAL A 302 -21.35 7.62 -3.38
C VAL A 302 -22.56 7.66 -2.48
N LYS A 303 -23.66 8.24 -2.98
CA LYS A 303 -24.92 8.24 -2.27
C LYS A 303 -25.65 6.92 -2.50
N GLU A 304 -26.44 6.49 -1.52
CA GLU A 304 -27.39 5.40 -1.72
C GLU A 304 -28.33 5.70 -2.89
N GLY A 305 -28.46 4.77 -3.83
CA GLY A 305 -29.32 4.91 -5.01
C GLY A 305 -28.69 4.36 -6.29
N GLU A 306 -29.06 4.96 -7.43
CA GLU A 306 -28.46 4.65 -8.72
C GLU A 306 -27.19 5.47 -8.95
N ILE A 307 -26.13 4.80 -9.43
CA ILE A 307 -24.83 5.37 -9.76
C ILE A 307 -24.60 5.18 -11.25
N ASP A 308 -24.33 6.27 -11.97
CA ASP A 308 -23.81 6.22 -13.34
C ASP A 308 -22.27 6.13 -13.28
N ILE A 309 -21.74 4.94 -13.51
CA ILE A 309 -20.32 4.62 -13.36
C ILE A 309 -19.48 5.40 -14.38
N GLN A 310 -19.97 5.51 -15.62
CA GLN A 310 -19.23 6.22 -16.67
C GLN A 310 -19.19 7.72 -16.38
N ALA A 311 -20.32 8.31 -16.01
CA ALA A 311 -20.36 9.74 -15.66
C ALA A 311 -19.55 10.06 -14.40
N LEU A 312 -19.41 9.11 -13.48
CA LEU A 312 -18.68 9.29 -12.23
C LEU A 312 -17.16 9.17 -12.42
N LEU A 313 -16.70 8.19 -13.22
CA LEU A 313 -15.28 7.84 -13.31
C LEU A 313 -14.59 8.41 -14.55
N LEU A 314 -15.33 8.59 -15.65
CA LEU A 314 -14.75 8.97 -16.93
C LEU A 314 -14.92 10.47 -17.18
N ASN A 315 -13.91 11.03 -17.83
CA ASN A 315 -13.96 12.37 -18.39
C ASN A 315 -13.41 12.38 -19.83
N ALA A 316 -13.54 13.52 -20.49
CA ALA A 316 -13.11 13.68 -21.88
C ALA A 316 -11.61 13.43 -22.08
N GLN A 317 -10.78 13.76 -21.09
CA GLN A 317 -9.34 13.56 -21.14
C GLN A 317 -9.00 12.07 -21.13
N LEU A 318 -9.51 11.33 -20.15
CA LEU A 318 -9.32 9.88 -20.04
C LEU A 318 -9.84 9.13 -21.27
N THR A 319 -11.05 9.45 -21.72
CA THR A 319 -11.67 8.79 -22.89
C THR A 319 -11.02 9.15 -24.22
N SER A 320 -10.24 10.22 -24.30
CA SER A 320 -9.45 10.54 -25.49
C SER A 320 -8.22 9.64 -25.67
N VAL A 321 -7.69 9.09 -24.57
CA VAL A 321 -6.46 8.27 -24.55
C VAL A 321 -6.77 6.78 -24.37
N PHE A 322 -7.82 6.44 -23.62
CA PHE A 322 -8.12 5.06 -23.28
C PHE A 322 -9.49 4.59 -23.79
N ASP A 323 -9.56 3.31 -24.14
CA ASP A 323 -10.80 2.54 -24.17
C ASP A 323 -10.99 1.83 -22.82
N PHE A 324 -12.26 1.67 -22.42
CA PHE A 324 -12.62 1.20 -21.08
C PHE A 324 -13.58 0.01 -21.15
N ASP A 325 -13.22 -1.07 -20.46
CA ASP A 325 -14.11 -2.18 -20.15
C ASP A 325 -14.31 -2.28 -18.63
N PHE A 326 -15.55 -2.54 -18.22
CA PHE A 326 -15.96 -2.52 -16.81
C PHE A 326 -16.46 -3.89 -16.38
N TYR A 327 -16.07 -4.33 -15.19
CA TYR A 327 -16.47 -5.61 -14.62
C TYR A 327 -16.78 -5.46 -13.13
N ILE A 328 -17.74 -6.23 -12.64
CA ILE A 328 -17.93 -6.46 -11.21
C ILE A 328 -17.11 -7.68 -10.83
N VAL A 329 -16.32 -7.57 -9.76
CA VAL A 329 -15.63 -8.68 -9.11
C VAL A 329 -16.21 -8.84 -7.72
N ASN A 330 -16.67 -10.03 -7.37
CA ASN A 330 -17.17 -10.33 -6.02
C ASN A 330 -16.05 -10.92 -5.14
N SER A 331 -16.32 -11.06 -3.85
CA SER A 331 -15.39 -11.65 -2.86
C SER A 331 -15.11 -13.16 -3.05
N GLU A 332 -15.64 -13.78 -4.11
CA GLU A 332 -15.38 -15.18 -4.48
C GLU A 332 -14.53 -15.24 -5.77
N GLY A 333 -13.96 -14.12 -6.23
CA GLY A 333 -13.19 -14.02 -7.49
C GLY A 333 -14.05 -14.04 -8.77
N GLY A 334 -15.38 -14.05 -8.65
CA GLY A 334 -16.30 -14.07 -9.77
C GLY A 334 -16.30 -12.74 -10.54
N LYS A 335 -15.79 -12.74 -11.78
CA LYS A 335 -15.73 -11.57 -12.68
C LYS A 335 -16.91 -11.55 -13.67
N SER A 336 -17.66 -10.44 -13.72
CA SER A 336 -18.80 -10.25 -14.64
C SER A 336 -18.75 -8.92 -15.38
N LYS A 337 -18.78 -8.95 -16.72
CA LYS A 337 -18.73 -7.74 -17.55
C LYS A 337 -20.00 -6.88 -17.40
N ILE A 338 -19.82 -5.58 -17.20
CA ILE A 338 -20.88 -4.60 -17.10
C ILE A 338 -21.26 -4.11 -18.50
N THR A 339 -22.55 -4.13 -18.79
CA THR A 339 -23.12 -3.58 -20.05
C THR A 339 -24.15 -2.48 -19.80
N ASN A 340 -24.69 -2.38 -18.58
CA ASN A 340 -25.50 -1.26 -18.13
C ASN A 340 -24.72 -0.48 -17.08
N PHE A 341 -24.38 0.77 -17.39
CA PHE A 341 -23.51 1.60 -16.54
C PHE A 341 -24.24 2.34 -15.42
N VAL A 342 -25.58 2.27 -15.40
CA VAL A 342 -26.39 2.75 -14.28
C VAL A 342 -26.72 1.56 -13.38
N MET A 343 -26.15 1.55 -12.18
CA MET A 343 -26.26 0.43 -11.23
C MET A 343 -26.64 0.91 -9.84
N SER A 344 -27.27 0.03 -9.04
CA SER A 344 -27.54 0.35 -7.65
C SER A 344 -26.25 0.34 -6.83
N SER A 345 -26.11 1.30 -5.91
CA SER A 345 -25.02 1.38 -4.94
C SER A 345 -24.88 0.11 -4.09
N SER A 346 -25.95 -0.67 -3.91
CA SER A 346 -25.90 -1.95 -3.20
C SER A 346 -25.03 -3.00 -3.90
N ASN A 347 -24.82 -2.87 -5.22
CA ASN A 347 -23.97 -3.77 -6.00
C ASN A 347 -22.48 -3.63 -5.69
N PHE A 348 -22.09 -2.71 -4.81
CA PHE A 348 -20.68 -2.47 -4.46
C PHE A 348 -20.39 -2.65 -2.96
N ILE A 349 -21.33 -3.22 -2.20
CA ILE A 349 -21.13 -3.49 -0.78
C ILE A 349 -20.17 -4.67 -0.57
N THR A 350 -20.27 -5.70 -1.41
CA THR A 350 -19.48 -6.94 -1.33
C THR A 350 -18.72 -7.22 -2.63
N SER A 351 -18.50 -6.18 -3.41
CA SER A 351 -17.94 -6.28 -4.76
C SER A 351 -17.21 -5.00 -5.15
N SER A 352 -16.18 -5.16 -5.97
CA SER A 352 -15.34 -4.09 -6.48
C SER A 352 -15.59 -3.94 -7.97
N LEU A 353 -15.38 -2.72 -8.47
CA LEU A 353 -15.37 -2.47 -9.90
C LEU A 353 -13.95 -2.67 -10.42
N LEU A 354 -13.77 -3.64 -11.30
CA LEU A 354 -12.56 -3.82 -12.08
C LEU A 354 -12.72 -3.06 -13.39
N VAL A 355 -11.77 -2.19 -13.71
CA VAL A 355 -11.74 -1.42 -14.95
C VAL A 355 -10.50 -1.80 -15.74
N GLU A 356 -10.70 -2.29 -16.96
CA GLU A 356 -9.66 -2.52 -17.95
C GLU A 356 -9.50 -1.25 -18.78
N LEU A 357 -8.30 -0.66 -18.75
CA LEU A 357 -7.92 0.49 -19.55
C LEU A 357 -7.02 0.01 -20.69
N THR A 358 -7.44 0.25 -21.94
CA THR A 358 -6.64 -0.03 -23.13
C THR A 358 -6.13 1.26 -23.73
N ASP A 359 -4.82 1.41 -23.83
CA ASP A 359 -4.17 2.55 -24.47
C ASP A 359 -4.43 2.55 -25.98
N LYS A 360 -5.05 3.62 -26.50
CA LYS A 360 -5.44 3.71 -27.91
C LYS A 360 -4.28 3.83 -28.88
N GLU A 361 -3.10 4.22 -28.42
CA GLU A 361 -1.92 4.38 -29.27
C GLU A 361 -1.08 3.10 -29.34
N THR A 362 -1.03 2.35 -28.25
CA THR A 362 -0.12 1.21 -28.08
C THR A 362 -0.81 -0.14 -27.90
N ASP A 363 -2.14 -0.16 -27.77
CA ASP A 363 -2.96 -1.34 -27.44
C ASP A 363 -2.57 -2.02 -26.11
N ALA A 364 -1.75 -1.35 -25.27
CA ALA A 364 -1.38 -1.86 -23.96
C ALA A 364 -2.61 -1.86 -23.04
N VAL A 365 -2.77 -2.93 -22.26
CA VAL A 365 -3.89 -3.08 -21.32
C VAL A 365 -3.35 -3.02 -19.90
N LYS A 366 -4.11 -2.36 -19.02
CA LYS A 366 -3.91 -2.42 -17.58
C LYS A 366 -5.24 -2.51 -16.85
N VAL A 367 -5.19 -2.98 -15.61
CA VAL A 367 -6.37 -3.17 -14.77
C VAL A 367 -6.28 -2.26 -13.55
N GLU A 368 -7.39 -1.61 -13.20
CA GLU A 368 -7.51 -0.84 -11.97
C GLU A 368 -8.81 -1.18 -11.22
N TYR A 369 -8.72 -1.35 -9.90
CA TYR A 369 -9.87 -1.58 -9.04
C TYR A 369 -10.39 -0.26 -8.45
N VAL A 370 -11.71 -0.09 -8.45
CA VAL A 370 -12.40 1.05 -7.85
C VAL A 370 -13.41 0.54 -6.82
N ASN A 371 -13.25 0.97 -5.58
CA ASN A 371 -14.14 0.65 -4.46
C ASN A 371 -15.13 1.77 -4.23
N PHE A 372 -16.32 1.43 -3.72
CA PHE A 372 -17.36 2.42 -3.45
C PHE A 372 -17.70 2.41 -1.96
N THR A 373 -17.75 3.61 -1.38
CA THR A 373 -18.22 3.80 -0.01
C THR A 373 -19.56 4.51 -0.05
N VAL A 374 -20.62 3.84 0.40
CA VAL A 374 -21.96 4.44 0.44
C VAL A 374 -22.07 5.36 1.66
N VAL A 375 -22.36 6.63 1.43
CA VAL A 375 -22.50 7.65 2.47
C VAL A 375 -23.82 8.39 2.35
N GLU A 376 -24.33 8.91 3.48
CA GLU A 376 -25.56 9.70 3.50
C GLU A 376 -25.38 11.07 2.82
N ASP A 377 -24.20 11.67 2.99
CA ASP A 377 -23.85 13.00 2.48
C ASP A 377 -22.54 12.94 1.68
N VAL A 378 -22.66 13.00 0.35
CA VAL A 378 -21.54 13.03 -0.60
C VAL A 378 -21.00 14.45 -0.69
N LYS A 379 -19.68 14.60 -0.50
CA LYS A 379 -19.00 15.89 -0.62
C LYS A 379 -18.54 16.08 -2.06
N THR A 380 -18.87 17.22 -2.65
CA THR A 380 -18.44 17.54 -4.02
C THR A 380 -17.39 18.61 -4.03
N PHE A 381 -16.47 18.53 -4.99
CA PHE A 381 -15.34 19.44 -5.12
C PHE A 381 -15.23 19.97 -6.55
N THR A 382 -14.64 21.15 -6.69
CA THR A 382 -14.18 21.71 -7.96
C THR A 382 -12.71 22.08 -7.82
N TYR A 383 -12.00 22.13 -8.95
CA TYR A 383 -10.62 22.60 -9.00
C TYR A 383 -10.48 23.80 -9.94
N GLN A 384 -9.49 24.63 -9.67
CA GLN A 384 -8.96 25.63 -10.59
C GLN A 384 -7.46 25.48 -10.69
N ILE A 385 -6.97 25.57 -11.92
CA ILE A 385 -5.54 25.60 -12.24
C ILE A 385 -5.23 27.03 -12.66
N SER A 386 -4.20 27.61 -12.07
CA SER A 386 -3.70 28.94 -12.43
C SER A 386 -2.52 28.86 -13.39
N ASP A 387 -2.01 30.01 -13.83
CA ASP A 387 -0.77 30.08 -14.60
C ASP A 387 0.45 29.64 -13.77
N VAL A 388 1.49 29.14 -14.44
CA VAL A 388 2.76 28.80 -13.78
C VAL A 388 3.41 30.03 -13.17
N ASN A 389 3.94 29.90 -11.96
CA ASN A 389 4.70 30.95 -11.30
C ASN A 389 6.19 30.97 -11.72
N ASN A 390 6.93 31.97 -11.25
CA ASN A 390 8.35 32.15 -11.58
C ASN A 390 9.27 30.97 -11.18
N ASN A 391 8.79 30.06 -10.33
CA ASN A 391 9.53 28.87 -9.89
C ASN A 391 9.17 27.62 -10.71
N GLY A 392 8.39 27.73 -11.78
CA GLY A 392 7.96 26.58 -12.58
C GLY A 392 6.86 25.75 -11.90
N LEU A 393 6.21 26.30 -10.87
CA LEU A 393 5.13 25.64 -10.13
C LEU A 393 3.77 26.21 -10.54
N ILE A 394 2.80 25.33 -10.78
CA ILE A 394 1.43 25.68 -11.18
C ILE A 394 0.52 25.64 -9.96
N PRO A 395 -0.06 26.77 -9.50
CA PRO A 395 -1.01 26.75 -8.38
C PRO A 395 -2.26 25.94 -8.75
N ILE A 396 -2.70 25.08 -7.82
CA ILE A 396 -3.96 24.37 -7.89
C ILE A 396 -4.80 24.69 -6.65
N ASP A 397 -6.01 25.19 -6.89
CA ASP A 397 -6.98 25.53 -5.86
C ASP A 397 -8.15 24.55 -5.90
N ILE A 398 -8.39 23.86 -4.78
CA ILE A 398 -9.52 22.94 -4.62
C ILE A 398 -10.56 23.59 -3.71
N THR A 399 -11.81 23.62 -4.17
CA THR A 399 -12.95 24.18 -3.43
C THR A 399 -14.03 23.13 -3.26
N GLN A 400 -14.44 22.87 -2.02
CA GLN A 400 -15.64 22.08 -1.75
C GLN A 400 -16.89 22.88 -2.12
N THR A 401 -17.77 22.29 -2.91
CA THR A 401 -18.97 22.95 -3.46
C THR A 401 -20.27 22.49 -2.79
N SER A 402 -20.29 21.31 -2.18
CA SER A 402 -21.45 20.81 -1.42
C SER A 402 -21.08 19.75 -0.38
N GLY A 403 -22.07 19.34 0.43
CA GLY A 403 -21.91 18.42 1.56
C GLY A 403 -21.36 19.08 2.83
N SER A 404 -21.21 18.28 3.88
CA SER A 404 -20.63 18.69 5.15
C SER A 404 -19.16 19.12 4.99
N THR A 405 -18.76 20.23 5.60
CA THR A 405 -17.37 20.73 5.54
C THR A 405 -16.40 19.66 6.06
N VAL A 406 -15.36 19.38 5.28
CA VAL A 406 -14.32 18.41 5.63
C VAL A 406 -12.94 19.03 5.45
N ASN A 407 -12.02 18.69 6.34
CA ASN A 407 -10.61 18.97 6.14
C ASN A 407 -10.05 17.95 5.16
N PHE A 408 -9.39 18.42 4.11
CA PHE A 408 -8.84 17.56 3.08
C PHE A 408 -7.37 17.86 2.79
N GLU A 409 -6.70 16.88 2.21
CA GLU A 409 -5.38 16.98 1.64
C GLU A 409 -5.39 16.44 0.21
N LEU A 410 -4.43 16.88 -0.59
CA LEU A 410 -4.28 16.39 -1.95
C LEU A 410 -3.23 15.29 -2.00
N LYS A 411 -3.56 14.20 -2.67
CA LYS A 411 -2.64 13.10 -2.99
C LYS A 411 -2.45 13.06 -4.49
N ASN A 412 -1.20 13.07 -4.93
CA ASN A 412 -0.86 12.84 -6.31
C ASN A 412 -0.71 11.34 -6.56
N VAL A 413 -1.54 10.77 -7.42
CA VAL A 413 -1.49 9.35 -7.80
C VAL A 413 -0.88 9.15 -9.20
N SER A 414 -0.33 10.23 -9.78
CA SER A 414 0.42 10.22 -11.04
C SER A 414 1.76 10.96 -10.85
N LYS A 415 2.57 10.46 -9.90
CA LYS A 415 3.85 11.06 -9.48
C LYS A 415 4.89 11.12 -10.62
N ARG A 416 4.79 10.19 -11.58
CA ARG A 416 5.63 10.16 -12.79
C ARG A 416 5.31 11.34 -13.71
N THR A 417 4.03 11.68 -13.85
CA THR A 417 3.56 12.80 -14.68
C THR A 417 3.81 14.15 -14.04
N THR A 418 3.60 14.25 -12.73
CA THR A 418 3.68 15.51 -11.98
C THR A 418 4.21 15.31 -10.57
N GLU A 419 4.74 16.37 -9.97
CA GLU A 419 5.04 16.46 -8.54
C GLU A 419 4.04 17.41 -7.88
N LEU A 420 3.55 17.07 -6.68
CA LEU A 420 2.66 17.91 -5.90
C LEU A 420 3.44 18.56 -4.75
N VAL A 421 3.53 19.89 -4.78
CA VAL A 421 4.31 20.69 -3.83
C VAL A 421 3.34 21.48 -2.95
N LYS A 422 3.47 21.38 -1.63
CA LYS A 422 2.69 22.19 -0.67
C LYS A 422 3.58 23.30 -0.09
N SER A 423 3.17 24.56 -0.26
CA SER A 423 3.87 25.73 0.31
C SER A 423 2.87 26.76 0.79
N ASP A 424 3.08 27.33 1.98
CA ASP A 424 2.20 28.33 2.61
C ASP A 424 0.71 27.96 2.59
N ASN A 425 0.41 26.67 2.86
CA ASN A 425 -0.92 26.08 2.83
C ASN A 425 -1.65 26.17 1.47
N ARG A 426 -0.90 26.32 0.37
CA ARG A 426 -1.38 26.17 -1.00
C ARG A 426 -0.69 24.99 -1.67
N TYR A 427 -1.41 24.39 -2.61
CA TYR A 427 -0.89 23.30 -3.42
C TYR A 427 -0.44 23.81 -4.77
N PHE A 428 0.64 23.22 -5.25
CA PHE A 428 1.20 23.49 -6.56
C PHE A 428 1.52 22.16 -7.25
N VAL A 429 1.45 22.18 -8.57
CA VAL A 429 1.81 21.06 -9.43
C VAL A 429 3.04 21.45 -10.24
N LYS A 430 3.99 20.54 -10.37
CA LYS A 430 5.14 20.67 -11.27
C LYS A 430 5.06 19.53 -12.29
N ALA A 431 5.19 19.84 -13.58
CA ALA A 431 5.18 18.81 -14.60
C ALA A 431 6.53 18.07 -14.63
N ASN A 432 6.49 16.75 -14.58
CA ASN A 432 7.65 15.87 -14.69
C ASN A 432 7.73 15.25 -16.09
N GLN A 433 6.60 14.81 -16.67
CA GLN A 433 6.53 14.31 -18.05
C GLN A 433 5.17 14.54 -18.73
N ASP A 434 5.13 14.34 -20.04
CA ASP A 434 3.89 14.31 -20.82
C ASP A 434 2.98 13.18 -20.30
N GLY A 435 1.68 13.44 -20.19
CA GLY A 435 0.72 12.40 -19.81
C GLY A 435 -0.56 12.96 -19.21
N ILE A 436 -1.24 12.12 -18.43
CA ILE A 436 -2.42 12.51 -17.65
C ILE A 436 -2.08 12.44 -16.17
N ALA A 437 -2.14 13.59 -15.50
CA ALA A 437 -2.00 13.65 -14.06
C ALA A 437 -3.36 13.51 -13.38
N VAL A 438 -3.38 12.76 -12.28
CA VAL A 438 -4.54 12.53 -11.43
C VAL A 438 -4.23 12.94 -10.00
N ILE A 439 -5.04 13.85 -9.47
CA ILE A 439 -4.96 14.33 -8.09
C ILE A 439 -6.23 13.91 -7.35
N GLU A 440 -6.04 13.17 -6.25
CA GLU A 440 -7.10 12.77 -5.35
C GLU A 440 -7.25 13.79 -4.20
N VAL A 441 -8.49 14.04 -3.81
CA VAL A 441 -8.85 14.78 -2.59
C VAL A 441 -9.11 13.74 -1.49
N LYS A 442 -8.26 13.68 -0.48
CA LYS A 442 -8.35 12.75 0.65
C LYS A 442 -8.86 13.45 1.91
N ALA A 443 -9.61 12.73 2.74
CA ALA A 443 -9.97 13.22 4.06
C ALA A 443 -8.74 13.23 4.99
N VAL A 444 -8.48 14.33 5.69
CA VAL A 444 -7.39 14.40 6.67
C VAL A 444 -7.63 13.38 7.79
N GLY A 445 -6.64 12.54 8.08
CA GLY A 445 -6.72 11.50 9.12
C GLY A 445 -7.37 10.20 8.65
N ASN A 446 -7.83 10.11 7.40
CA ASN A 446 -8.25 8.85 6.79
C ASN A 446 -7.89 8.84 5.30
N THR A 447 -6.64 8.49 5.01
CA THR A 447 -6.06 8.45 3.65
C THR A 447 -6.69 7.39 2.75
N ASN A 448 -7.44 6.45 3.32
CA ASN A 448 -8.19 5.43 2.58
C ASN A 448 -9.49 5.97 1.96
N VAL A 449 -9.93 7.17 2.34
CA VAL A 449 -11.15 7.80 1.81
C VAL A 449 -10.78 8.86 0.78
N THR A 450 -11.01 8.54 -0.50
CA THR A 450 -11.00 9.53 -1.58
C THR A 450 -12.38 10.16 -1.70
N LEU A 451 -12.42 11.48 -1.56
CA LEU A 451 -13.62 12.29 -1.64
C LEU A 451 -13.91 12.76 -3.08
N ALA A 452 -12.86 12.99 -3.85
CA ALA A 452 -12.93 13.36 -5.27
C ALA A 452 -11.61 13.02 -5.98
N SER A 453 -11.68 12.90 -7.31
CA SER A 453 -10.50 12.74 -8.17
C SER A 453 -10.61 13.71 -9.35
N PHE A 454 -9.48 14.33 -9.69
CA PHE A 454 -9.38 15.24 -10.82
C PHE A 454 -8.25 14.80 -11.73
N SER A 455 -8.54 14.66 -13.03
CA SER A 455 -7.53 14.37 -14.02
C SER A 455 -7.41 15.49 -15.05
N PHE A 456 -6.19 15.77 -15.48
CA PHE A 456 -5.92 16.79 -16.49
C PHE A 456 -4.68 16.43 -17.31
N ASN A 457 -4.64 16.91 -18.54
CA ASN A 457 -3.50 16.69 -19.43
C ASN A 457 -2.29 17.50 -18.98
N VAL A 458 -1.12 16.88 -19.04
CA VAL A 458 0.18 17.46 -18.74
C VAL A 458 1.07 17.35 -19.97
N ALA A 459 1.79 18.43 -20.26
CA ALA A 459 2.79 18.45 -21.32
C ALA A 459 4.06 19.18 -20.85
N GLN A 460 5.22 18.59 -21.15
CA GLN A 460 6.53 19.19 -20.99
C GLN A 460 6.74 20.34 -22.01
N SER A 461 7.66 21.22 -21.65
CA SER A 461 7.95 22.48 -22.33
C SER A 461 8.64 22.32 -23.69
N ASP A 462 9.31 21.20 -23.93
CA ASP A 462 10.20 20.98 -25.07
C ASP A 462 9.45 20.65 -26.39
N LYS A 463 8.15 20.31 -26.31
CA LYS A 463 7.34 19.93 -27.47
C LYS A 463 6.46 21.02 -28.07
N PHE A 464 6.49 22.28 -27.59
CA PHE A 464 5.59 23.32 -28.11
C PHE A 464 6.22 24.67 -28.49
N ILE A 465 5.83 25.10 -29.69
CA ILE A 465 6.01 26.39 -30.40
C ILE A 465 7.42 26.98 -30.31
N ASN A 466 8.22 26.73 -31.36
CA ASN A 466 9.33 27.61 -31.68
C ASN A 466 8.73 28.99 -32.00
N VAL A 467 8.76 29.90 -31.04
CA VAL A 467 8.37 31.30 -31.27
C VAL A 467 9.58 31.97 -31.89
N ASP A 468 9.50 32.22 -33.19
CA ASP A 468 10.50 33.05 -33.85
C ASP A 468 10.22 34.51 -33.50
N TRP A 469 11.24 35.19 -33.01
CA TRP A 469 11.14 36.59 -32.61
C TRP A 469 11.68 37.47 -33.74
N ASP A 470 10.84 38.36 -34.25
CA ASP A 470 11.28 39.39 -35.20
C ASP A 470 11.27 40.76 -34.54
N ILE A 471 12.34 41.53 -34.77
CA ILE A 471 12.48 42.90 -34.27
C ILE A 471 12.39 43.84 -35.46
N ASN A 472 11.35 44.68 -35.47
CA ASN A 472 11.18 45.72 -36.47
C ASN A 472 11.12 47.10 -35.81
N GLY A 473 12.29 47.74 -35.70
CA GLY A 473 12.44 48.98 -34.93
C GLY A 473 12.25 48.74 -33.45
N ASP A 474 11.34 49.49 -32.83
CA ASP A 474 11.01 49.38 -31.40
C ASP A 474 9.89 48.35 -31.13
N ILE A 475 9.60 47.45 -32.07
CA ILE A 475 8.53 46.45 -31.92
C ILE A 475 9.11 45.04 -32.01
N LEU A 476 8.89 44.25 -30.96
CA LEU A 476 9.17 42.82 -30.88
C LEU A 476 7.89 42.05 -31.26
N THR A 477 7.94 41.24 -32.30
CA THR A 477 6.81 40.44 -32.78
C THR A 477 7.09 38.96 -32.59
N ALA A 478 6.21 38.25 -31.89
CA ALA A 478 6.21 36.79 -31.85
C ALA A 478 5.57 36.23 -33.13
N LEU A 479 6.36 35.58 -33.97
CA LEU A 479 5.87 34.78 -35.08
C LEU A 479 5.57 33.38 -34.57
N TYR A 480 4.29 33.08 -34.42
CA TYR A 480 3.81 31.74 -34.12
C TYR A 480 2.59 31.40 -34.99
N THR A 481 2.40 30.12 -35.28
CA THR A 481 1.17 29.68 -35.96
C THR A 481 0.03 29.67 -34.93
N LYS A 482 -0.90 30.62 -35.04
CA LYS A 482 -2.09 30.70 -34.20
C LYS A 482 -2.85 29.38 -34.24
N ARG A 483 -2.93 28.67 -33.11
CA ARG A 483 -3.86 27.55 -32.89
C ARG A 483 -4.97 28.01 -31.94
N GLU A 484 -6.16 27.44 -32.08
CA GLU A 484 -7.27 27.69 -31.16
C GLU A 484 -6.89 27.32 -29.72
N GLY A 485 -7.26 28.15 -28.74
CA GLY A 485 -6.88 27.97 -27.33
C GLY A 485 -5.46 28.40 -26.95
N VAL A 486 -4.63 28.87 -27.89
CA VAL A 486 -3.28 29.41 -27.55
C VAL A 486 -3.38 30.91 -27.28
N ARG A 487 -2.93 31.36 -26.09
CA ARG A 487 -2.76 32.79 -25.76
C ARG A 487 -1.35 33.05 -25.28
N LEU A 488 -0.53 33.72 -26.09
CA LEU A 488 0.75 34.25 -25.62
C LEU A 488 0.53 35.44 -24.69
N VAL A 489 1.15 35.37 -23.51
CA VAL A 489 1.13 36.42 -22.49
C VAL A 489 2.57 36.77 -22.15
N TYR A 490 2.87 38.06 -22.08
CA TYR A 490 4.18 38.58 -21.67
C TYR A 490 4.05 39.07 -20.23
N ASP A 491 4.93 38.64 -19.33
CA ASP A 491 5.03 39.23 -17.99
C ASP A 491 6.28 40.11 -17.92
N ILE A 492 6.06 41.39 -17.65
CA ILE A 492 7.11 42.37 -17.41
C ILE A 492 6.78 43.04 -16.07
N ASN A 493 7.61 42.78 -15.05
CA ASN A 493 7.63 43.50 -13.76
C ASN A 493 6.25 43.94 -13.23
N ASN A 494 5.39 42.98 -12.83
CA ASN A 494 4.07 43.21 -12.21
C ASN A 494 3.00 43.85 -13.12
N LEU A 495 3.09 43.67 -14.44
CA LEU A 495 2.01 43.99 -15.38
C LEU A 495 1.38 42.70 -15.92
N THR A 496 0.13 42.45 -15.56
CA THR A 496 -0.66 41.37 -16.15
C THR A 496 -1.16 41.81 -17.53
N TYR A 497 -0.89 41.01 -18.58
CA TYR A 497 -1.35 41.32 -19.94
C TYR A 497 -2.27 40.26 -20.54
N SER A 498 -3.23 40.71 -21.34
CA SER A 498 -4.11 39.91 -22.20
C SER A 498 -3.87 40.24 -23.69
N GLU A 499 -4.04 39.24 -24.57
CA GLU A 499 -4.04 39.31 -26.05
C GLU A 499 -3.16 40.38 -26.71
N LEU A 500 -1.85 40.09 -26.86
CA LEU A 500 -0.97 40.94 -27.65
C LEU A 500 -0.21 40.14 -28.71
N THR A 501 -0.28 40.63 -29.96
CA THR A 501 0.45 40.09 -31.13
C THR A 501 1.66 40.97 -31.51
N THR A 502 2.04 41.96 -30.68
CA THR A 502 3.22 42.84 -30.87
C THR A 502 3.57 43.53 -29.55
N LEU A 503 4.82 43.50 -29.08
CA LEU A 503 5.31 44.14 -27.85
C LEU A 503 6.23 45.33 -28.18
N ASP A 504 6.15 46.45 -27.46
CA ASP A 504 7.05 47.60 -27.62
C ASP A 504 8.37 47.37 -26.85
N VAL A 505 9.50 47.32 -27.57
CA VAL A 505 10.86 47.02 -27.07
C VAL A 505 11.32 48.05 -26.04
N SER A 506 10.82 49.29 -26.12
CA SER A 506 11.19 50.36 -25.16
C SER A 506 10.68 50.10 -23.74
N THR A 507 9.77 49.13 -23.58
CA THR A 507 9.21 48.71 -22.29
C THR A 507 9.94 47.52 -21.65
N ILE A 508 10.92 46.95 -22.35
CA ILE A 508 11.66 45.74 -21.95
C ILE A 508 13.04 46.14 -21.38
N ASN A 509 13.35 45.63 -20.19
CA ASN A 509 14.65 45.73 -19.53
C ASN A 509 15.47 44.44 -19.73
N LEU A 510 16.80 44.53 -19.64
CA LEU A 510 17.72 43.38 -19.74
C LEU A 510 17.47 42.28 -18.69
N ASN A 511 16.71 42.59 -17.64
CA ASN A 511 16.35 41.64 -16.58
C ASN A 511 14.93 41.07 -16.73
N ASP A 512 14.19 41.45 -17.77
CA ASP A 512 12.81 41.00 -17.97
C ASP A 512 12.81 39.58 -18.53
N THR A 513 11.97 38.71 -17.97
CA THR A 513 11.88 37.29 -18.37
C THR A 513 10.67 37.10 -19.27
N LEU A 514 10.94 36.71 -20.51
CA LEU A 514 9.90 36.39 -21.48
C LEU A 514 9.38 34.97 -21.24
N SER A 515 8.18 34.86 -20.66
CA SER A 515 7.52 33.58 -20.41
C SER A 515 6.38 33.39 -21.40
N ILE A 516 6.19 32.18 -21.92
CA ILE A 516 5.07 31.84 -22.82
C ILE A 516 4.12 30.96 -22.02
N TYR A 517 2.81 31.23 -22.12
CA TYR A 517 1.77 30.47 -21.45
C TYR A 517 0.75 29.96 -22.48
N TYR A 518 0.07 28.86 -22.17
CA TYR A 518 -1.04 28.32 -22.95
C TYR A 518 -2.20 28.06 -22.00
N THR A 519 -3.40 28.55 -22.34
CA THR A 519 -4.62 28.33 -21.57
C THR A 519 -5.66 27.64 -22.45
N ASN A 520 -5.77 26.31 -22.33
CA ASN A 520 -7.02 25.61 -22.63
C ASN A 520 -7.75 25.35 -21.31
N ASN A 521 -9.08 25.34 -21.34
CA ASN A 521 -9.96 24.98 -20.23
C ASN A 521 -9.75 23.54 -19.69
N ASP A 522 -8.81 22.75 -20.22
CA ASP A 522 -8.72 21.30 -20.02
C ASP A 522 -7.33 20.74 -19.60
N GLY A 523 -6.34 21.54 -19.16
CA GLY A 523 -5.01 20.99 -18.79
C GLY A 523 -3.98 21.94 -18.15
N ILE A 524 -3.03 21.37 -17.38
CA ILE A 524 -1.83 22.03 -16.79
C ILE A 524 -0.66 21.93 -17.78
N ARG A 525 -0.02 23.04 -18.19
CA ARG A 525 1.15 22.99 -19.09
C ARG A 525 2.22 24.03 -18.76
N LEU A 526 3.47 23.59 -18.75
CA LEU A 526 4.66 24.42 -18.51
C LEU A 526 5.39 24.72 -19.82
N THR A 527 5.84 25.96 -19.99
CA THR A 527 7.02 26.29 -20.81
C THR A 527 7.98 27.11 -19.96
N ASN A 528 9.24 26.68 -19.84
CA ASN A 528 10.27 27.55 -19.28
C ASN A 528 11.63 27.45 -20.00
N LYS A 529 12.19 28.64 -20.20
CA LYS A 529 13.58 29.11 -20.34
C LYS A 529 14.52 28.53 -21.40
N ARG A 530 15.03 29.43 -22.24
CA ARG A 530 16.45 29.47 -22.63
C ARG A 530 17.02 30.87 -22.39
N ASP A 531 18.29 30.89 -22.01
CA ASP A 531 19.10 32.07 -21.65
C ASP A 531 19.12 33.19 -22.70
#